data_AF-A0A1F7BNY7-F1
#
_entry.id   AF-A0A1F7BNY7-F1
#
_cell.length_a   1.000
_cell.length_b   1.000
_cell.length_c   1.000
_cell.angle_alpha   90.00
_cell.angle_beta   90.00
_cell.angle_gamma   90.00
#
_symmetry.space_group_name_H-M   'P 1'
#
loop_
_entity.id
_entity.type
_entity.pdbx_description
1 polymer ?
#
loop_
_entity_poly.entity_id
_entity_poly.type
_entity_poly.pdbx_seq_one_letter_code
_entity_poly.pdbx_strand_id
1 'polypeptide(L)'
;MLSFLQNLSAILFYTLGSTMFVAVWVLRNGMGSISSEWWMRIVDLPLLMIGMLYGGLSVYQSLRAKDHPIHPFIFFLGLPLIALFLFFVILNFWGSAS
;
A
#
# COMPACT_ATOMS: atom_id res chain seq x y z
N MET A 1 -14.01 -13.33 7.04
CA MET A 1 -13.28 -12.11 7.47
C MET A 1 -12.07 -11.82 6.58
N LEU A 2 -11.17 -12.78 6.33
CA LEU A 2 -9.99 -12.59 5.47
C LEU A 2 -10.33 -12.09 4.04
N SER A 3 -11.31 -12.71 3.38
CA SER A 3 -11.77 -12.28 2.04
C SER A 3 -12.40 -10.89 2.04
N PHE A 4 -13.06 -10.50 3.14
CA PHE A 4 -13.58 -9.14 3.29
C PHE A 4 -12.43 -8.13 3.39
N LEU A 5 -11.42 -8.41 4.21
CA LEU A 5 -10.23 -7.56 4.35
C LEU A 5 -9.48 -7.41 3.02
N GLN A 6 -9.35 -8.48 2.24
CA GLN A 6 -8.71 -8.44 0.93
C GLN A 6 -9.52 -7.63 -0.08
N ASN A 7 -10.84 -7.81 -0.12
CA ASN A 7 -11.69 -7.04 -1.02
C ASN A 7 -11.69 -5.55 -0.65
N LEU A 8 -11.74 -5.24 0.65
CA LEU A 8 -11.65 -3.87 1.13
C LEU A 8 -10.30 -3.23 0.78
N SER A 9 -9.19 -3.93 1.01
CA SER A 9 -7.86 -3.42 0.64
C SER A 9 -7.71 -3.27 -0.87
N ALA A 10 -8.30 -4.15 -1.68
CA ALA A 10 -8.35 -3.99 -3.14
C ALA A 10 -9.09 -2.70 -3.54
N ILE A 11 -10.30 -2.49 -3.01
CA ILE A 11 -11.11 -1.30 -3.31
C ILE A 11 -10.33 -0.03 -2.94
N LEU A 12 -9.73 -0.01 -1.75
CA LEU A 12 -8.95 1.13 -1.29
C LEU A 12 -7.69 1.34 -2.15
N PHE A 13 -7.01 0.26 -2.54
CA PHE A 13 -5.81 0.33 -3.38
C PHE A 13 -6.13 0.94 -4.75
N TYR A 14 -7.16 0.43 -5.42
CA TYR A 14 -7.57 0.95 -6.73
C TYR A 14 -8.11 2.36 -6.65
N THR A 15 -8.85 2.69 -5.59
CA THR A 15 -9.38 4.05 -5.38
C THR A 15 -8.25 5.05 -5.17
N LEU A 16 -7.32 4.79 -4.24
CA LEU A 16 -6.18 5.66 -3.99
C LEU A 16 -5.20 5.72 -5.16
N GLY A 17 -4.94 4.57 -5.83
CA GLY A 17 -4.10 4.53 -7.02
C GLY A 17 -4.66 5.37 -8.15
N SER A 18 -5.98 5.32 -8.36
CA SER A 18 -6.66 6.14 -9.37
C SER A 18 -6.59 7.64 -9.05
N THR A 19 -6.77 8.03 -7.79
CA THR A 19 -6.63 9.46 -7.42
C THR A 19 -5.20 9.96 -7.59
N MET A 20 -4.19 9.12 -7.33
CA MET A 20 -2.79 9.41 -7.65
C MET A 20 -2.60 9.66 -9.15
N PHE A 21 -3.14 8.77 -9.99
CA PHE A 21 -3.04 8.89 -11.45
C PHE A 21 -3.66 10.20 -11.97
N VAL A 22 -4.84 10.54 -11.44
CA VAL A 22 -5.51 11.81 -11.75
C VAL A 22 -4.67 13.01 -11.29
N ALA A 23 -4.12 12.98 -10.08
CA ALA A 23 -3.27 14.06 -9.56
C ALA A 23 -2.02 14.27 -10.43
N VAL A 24 -1.36 13.19 -10.86
CA VAL A 24 -0.22 13.25 -11.79
C VAL A 24 -0.65 13.83 -13.14
N TRP A 25 -1.79 13.42 -13.67
CA TRP A 25 -2.29 13.93 -14.95
C TRP A 25 -2.59 15.43 -14.88
N VAL A 26 -3.25 15.89 -13.83
CA VAL A 26 -3.53 17.31 -13.58
C VAL A 26 -2.23 18.12 -13.50
N LEU A 27 -1.24 17.65 -12.76
CA LEU A 27 0.07 18.30 -12.64
C LEU A 27 0.81 18.39 -13.98
N ARG A 28 0.81 17.31 -14.76
CA ARG A 28 1.46 17.27 -16.07
C ARG A 28 0.84 18.20 -17.09
N ASN A 29 -0.46 18.48 -16.98
CA ASN A 29 -1.16 19.40 -17.89
C ASN A 29 -1.06 20.87 -17.45
N GLY A 30 -0.23 21.20 -16.45
CA GLY A 30 -0.07 22.57 -15.97
C GLY A 30 -1.31 23.08 -15.22
N MET A 31 -2.29 22.22 -14.93
CA MET A 31 -3.45 22.52 -14.10
C MET A 31 -3.10 22.40 -12.61
N GLY A 32 -1.88 22.81 -12.24
CA GLY A 32 -1.30 22.65 -10.91
C GLY A 32 -2.14 23.36 -9.87
N SER A 33 -3.08 22.63 -9.27
CA SER A 33 -3.77 23.03 -8.06
C SER A 33 -2.90 22.64 -6.87
N ILE A 34 -2.79 23.54 -5.89
CA ILE A 34 -2.15 23.30 -4.57
C ILE A 34 -2.63 21.96 -3.97
N SER A 35 -3.88 21.58 -4.24
CA SER A 35 -4.46 20.31 -3.80
C SER A 35 -3.80 19.07 -4.40
N SER A 36 -3.34 19.12 -5.67
CA SER A 36 -2.70 17.97 -6.33
C SER A 36 -1.28 17.73 -5.83
N GLU A 37 -0.51 18.80 -5.61
CA GLU A 37 0.83 18.70 -5.03
C GLU A 37 0.80 18.20 -3.60
N TRP A 38 -0.12 18.71 -2.79
CA TRP A 38 -0.32 18.24 -1.42
C TRP A 38 -0.73 16.76 -1.40
N TRP A 39 -1.69 16.36 -2.26
CA TRP A 39 -2.13 14.97 -2.34
C TRP A 39 -0.99 14.02 -2.68
N MET A 40 -0.14 14.37 -3.66
CA MET A 40 1.02 13.56 -4.03
C MET A 40 2.04 13.40 -2.89
N ARG A 41 2.14 14.35 -1.96
CA ARG A 41 3.04 14.22 -0.79
C ARG A 41 2.51 13.26 0.27
N ILE A 42 1.20 13.25 0.50
CA ILE A 42 0.61 12.50 1.63
C ILE A 42 0.16 11.09 1.27
N VAL A 43 -0.12 10.83 -0.01
CA VAL A 43 -0.79 9.59 -0.46
C VAL A 43 0.16 8.39 -0.56
N ASP A 44 1.47 8.62 -0.61
CA ASP A 44 2.47 7.56 -0.79
C ASP A 44 2.40 6.50 0.31
N LEU A 45 2.45 6.89 1.59
CA LEU A 45 2.41 5.96 2.72
C LEU A 45 1.07 5.21 2.86
N PRO A 46 -0.11 5.87 2.77
CA PRO A 46 -1.39 5.17 2.73
C PRO A 46 -1.50 4.18 1.57
N LEU A 47 -1.09 4.58 0.35
CA LEU A 47 -1.15 3.72 -0.82
C LEU A 47 -0.22 2.51 -0.67
N LEU A 48 1.00 2.73 -0.17
CA LEU A 48 1.97 1.68 0.13
C LEU A 48 1.40 0.69 1.17
N MET A 49 0.86 1.19 2.28
CA MET A 49 0.26 0.36 3.34
C MET A 49 -0.86 -0.53 2.78
N ILE A 50 -1.79 0.07 2.03
CA ILE A 50 -2.94 -0.63 1.48
C ILE A 50 -2.52 -1.61 0.39
N GLY A 51 -1.54 -1.26 -0.44
CA GLY A 51 -0.95 -2.15 -1.44
C GLY A 51 -0.27 -3.36 -0.81
N MET A 52 0.49 -3.17 0.28
CA MET A 52 1.10 -4.26 1.03
C MET A 52 0.06 -5.16 1.70
N LEU A 53 -1.00 -4.59 2.26
CA LEU A 53 -2.12 -5.36 2.83
C LEU A 53 -2.81 -6.20 1.75
N TYR A 54 -3.14 -5.60 0.60
CA TYR A 54 -3.79 -6.31 -0.50
C TYR A 54 -2.90 -7.41 -1.08
N GLY A 55 -1.64 -7.10 -1.37
CA GLY A 55 -0.66 -8.07 -1.88
C GLY A 55 -0.39 -9.19 -0.89
N GLY A 56 -0.12 -8.85 0.37
CA GLY A 56 0.12 -9.81 1.45
C GLY A 56 -1.07 -10.73 1.69
N LEU A 57 -2.30 -10.20 1.75
CA LEU A 57 -3.51 -11.00 1.88
C LEU A 57 -3.74 -11.92 0.67
N SER A 58 -3.44 -11.45 -0.53
CA SER A 58 -3.60 -12.24 -1.77
C SER A 58 -2.60 -13.40 -1.82
N VAL A 59 -1.33 -13.15 -1.46
CA VAL A 59 -0.30 -14.19 -1.35
C VAL A 59 -0.65 -15.18 -0.25
N TYR A 60 -1.06 -14.70 0.92
CA TYR A 60 -1.48 -15.54 2.03
C TYR A 60 -2.68 -16.44 1.66
N GLN A 61 -3.67 -15.92 0.93
CA GLN A 61 -4.79 -16.72 0.44
C GLN A 61 -4.35 -17.75 -0.61
N SER A 62 -3.44 -17.39 -1.52
CA SER A 62 -2.93 -18.30 -2.55
C SER A 62 -2.15 -19.48 -1.95
N LEU A 63 -1.48 -19.28 -0.82
CA LEU A 63 -0.67 -20.29 -0.15
C LEU A 63 -1.44 -21.13 0.87
N ARG A 64 -2.68 -20.75 1.19
CA ARG A 64 -3.54 -21.48 2.11
C ARG A 64 -4.05 -22.78 1.45
N ALA A 65 -3.21 -23.81 1.42
CA ALA A 65 -3.63 -25.17 1.13
C ALA A 65 -4.53 -25.70 2.27
N LYS A 66 -5.55 -26.51 1.94
CA LYS A 66 -6.62 -26.91 2.87
C LYS A 66 -6.15 -27.71 4.10
N ASP A 67 -4.94 -28.29 4.10
CA ASP A 67 -4.59 -29.39 5.02
C ASP A 67 -3.32 -29.21 5.87
N HIS A 68 -2.65 -28.05 5.90
CA HIS A 68 -1.43 -27.85 6.70
C HIS A 68 -1.47 -26.67 7.68
N PRO A 69 -0.85 -26.79 8.88
CA PRO A 69 -0.82 -25.73 9.88
C PRO A 69 -0.04 -24.50 9.39
N ILE A 70 -0.75 -23.36 9.34
CA ILE A 70 -0.38 -22.13 8.62
C ILE A 70 0.51 -21.19 9.46
N HIS A 71 0.72 -21.49 10.75
CA HIS A 71 1.35 -20.60 11.73
C HIS A 71 2.73 -20.04 11.34
N PRO A 72 3.69 -20.81 10.78
CA PRO A 72 4.99 -20.24 10.43
C PRO A 72 4.92 -19.32 9.20
N PHE A 73 3.97 -19.54 8.29
CA PHE A 73 3.87 -18.79 7.03
C PHE A 73 3.53 -17.31 7.23
N ILE A 74 2.73 -17.00 8.26
CA ILE A 74 2.40 -15.62 8.62
C ILE A 74 3.67 -14.86 9.05
N PHE A 75 4.59 -15.53 9.74
CA PHE A 75 5.82 -14.90 10.20
C PHE A 75 6.80 -14.68 9.04
N PHE A 76 6.96 -15.68 8.17
CA PHE A 76 7.81 -15.59 6.98
C PHE A 76 7.33 -14.56 5.95
N LEU A 77 6.01 -14.34 5.83
CA LEU A 77 5.45 -13.33 4.93
C LEU A 77 5.36 -11.95 5.60
N GLY A 78 4.88 -11.92 6.85
CA GLY A 78 4.58 -10.69 7.58
C GLY A 78 5.82 -9.91 7.99
N LEU A 79 6.88 -10.58 8.44
CA LEU A 79 8.08 -9.89 8.91
C LEU A 79 8.80 -9.12 7.78
N PRO A 80 9.01 -9.69 6.57
CA PRO A 80 9.52 -8.93 5.43
C PRO A 80 8.60 -7.78 5.01
N LEU A 81 7.28 -7.97 5.03
CA LEU A 81 6.33 -6.90 4.71
C LEU A 81 6.43 -5.73 5.69
N ILE A 82 6.53 -6.01 6.99
CA ILE A 82 6.71 -4.99 8.03
C ILE A 82 8.07 -4.28 7.86
N ALA A 83 9.14 -5.04 7.63
CA ALA A 83 10.47 -4.47 7.42
C ALA A 83 10.50 -3.54 6.19
N LEU A 84 9.87 -3.97 5.09
CA LEU A 84 9.74 -3.19 3.86
C LEU A 84 8.89 -1.93 4.09
N PHE A 85 7.79 -2.04 4.83
CA PHE A 85 6.98 -0.87 5.21
C PHE A 85 7.77 0.15 6.03
N LEU A 86 8.47 -0.30 7.08
CA LEU A 86 9.29 0.57 7.92
C LEU A 86 10.42 1.23 7.12
N PHE A 87 11.04 0.50 6.20
CA PHE A 87 12.06 1.04 5.31
C PHE A 87 11.53 2.22 4.48
N PHE A 88 10.35 2.09 3.87
CA PHE A 88 9.72 3.19 3.13
C PHE A 88 9.28 4.35 4.02
N VAL A 89 8.78 4.08 5.23
CA VAL A 89 8.48 5.13 6.22
C VAL A 89 9.74 5.94 6.54
N ILE A 90 10.85 5.27 6.83
CA ILE A 90 12.13 5.93 7.10
C ILE A 90 12.54 6.79 5.90
N LEU A 91 12.51 6.27 4.67
CA LEU A 91 12.85 7.03 3.47
C LEU A 91 11.93 8.24 3.24
N ASN A 92 10.64 8.11 3.52
CA ASN A 92 9.67 9.19 3.34
C ASN A 92 9.97 10.39 4.27
N PHE A 93 10.41 10.12 5.51
CA PHE A 93 10.75 11.16 6.48
C PHE A 93 12.23 11.58 6.49
N TRP A 94 13.12 10.80 5.89
CA TRP A 94 14.58 11.06 5.89
C TRP A 94 14.94 12.43 5.32
N GLY A 95 14.27 12.85 4.24
CA GLY A 95 14.50 14.16 3.59
C GLY A 95 13.75 15.34 4.24
N SER A 96 12.93 15.10 5.26
CA SER A 96 12.15 16.17 5.94
C SER A 96 12.85 16.71 7.20
N ALA A 97 14.00 16.13 7.58
CA ALA A 97 14.76 16.47 8.80
C ALA A 97 16.02 17.33 8.54
N SER A 98 16.20 17.82 7.31
CA SER A 98 17.27 18.73 6.87
C SER A 98 16.70 20.04 6.35
#